data_AF-A0A7W2GK90-F1
#
_entry.id   AF-A0A7W2GK90-F1
#
_cell.length_a   1.000
_cell.length_b   1.000
_cell.length_c   1.000
_cell.angle_alpha   90.00
_cell.angle_beta   90.00
_cell.angle_gamma   90.00
#
_symmetry.space_group_name_H-M   'P 1'
#
loop_
_entity.id
_entity.type
_entity.pdbx_description
1 polymer ?
#
loop_
_entity_poly.entity_id
_entity_poly.type
_entity_poly.pdbx_seq_one_letter_code
_entity_poly.pdbx_strand_id
1 'polypeptide(L)'
;MSMTLSRNKGSPLTFEELDQNFEELDKKVKHLEETSLPGEGLKEIIQEGDELIFESTFGRNLGRARLPMPLFHHKGVWKAQTSYVYGSLVTWQNKVYCCHTSHVSEEILSEHMWSLLLQVPETEKQVIATSSAEAAQTLPLLPLYDKEVLPEPAMGKLCLMTDSTGLFVLIGGCDKWHTFQKLA
;
A
#
# COMPACT_ATOMS: atom_id res chain seq x y z
N MET A 1 -9.41 -2.94 -43.50
CA MET A 1 -8.45 -2.62 -44.57
C MET A 1 -8.69 -3.60 -45.70
N SER A 2 -9.25 -3.17 -46.83
CA SER A 2 -9.29 -4.00 -48.04
C SER A 2 -8.33 -3.34 -49.01
N MET A 3 -7.12 -3.87 -49.14
CA MET A 3 -6.27 -3.56 -50.28
C MET A 3 -6.62 -4.56 -51.36
N THR A 4 -6.83 -4.08 -52.59
CA THR A 4 -7.05 -4.98 -53.72
C THR A 4 -5.72 -5.68 -54.00
N LEU A 5 -5.59 -6.91 -53.50
CA LEU A 5 -4.43 -7.75 -53.75
C LEU A 5 -4.47 -8.21 -55.20
N SER A 6 -3.31 -8.20 -55.87
CA SER A 6 -3.17 -8.70 -57.23
C SER A 6 -3.80 -10.09 -57.36
N ARG A 7 -4.56 -10.34 -58.42
CA ARG A 7 -5.21 -11.64 -58.67
C ARG A 7 -4.24 -12.82 -58.67
N ASN A 8 -2.96 -12.59 -59.01
CA ASN A 8 -1.88 -13.57 -58.95
C ASN A 8 -0.76 -13.08 -58.04
N LYS A 9 -0.51 -13.80 -56.94
CA LYS A 9 0.55 -13.44 -55.99
C LYS A 9 1.92 -13.41 -56.69
N GLY A 10 2.54 -12.23 -56.77
CA GLY A 10 3.86 -12.02 -57.39
C GLY A 10 3.83 -11.44 -58.80
N SER A 11 2.66 -11.22 -59.41
CA SER A 11 2.57 -10.41 -60.63
C SER A 11 2.59 -8.91 -60.29
N PRO A 12 3.20 -8.05 -61.13
CA PRO A 12 3.08 -6.60 -60.96
C PRO A 12 1.62 -6.18 -61.01
N LEU A 13 1.25 -5.19 -60.19
CA LEU A 13 -0.08 -4.58 -60.21
C LEU A 13 -0.33 -3.95 -61.59
N THR A 14 -1.57 -4.05 -62.06
CA THR A 14 -1.95 -3.29 -63.25
C THR A 14 -2.01 -1.79 -62.92
N PHE A 15 -1.87 -0.93 -63.92
CA PHE A 15 -2.00 0.51 -63.74
C PHE A 15 -3.36 0.89 -63.12
N GLU A 16 -4.45 0.22 -63.52
CA GLU A 16 -5.79 0.43 -62.97
C GLU A 16 -5.89 0.05 -61.48
N GLU A 17 -5.30 -1.08 -61.08
CA GLU A 17 -5.26 -1.51 -59.67
C GLU A 17 -4.42 -0.54 -58.82
N LEU A 18 -3.36 0.00 -59.41
CA LEU A 18 -2.45 0.94 -58.77
C LEU A 18 -3.17 2.28 -58.54
N ASP A 19 -3.80 2.84 -59.57
CA ASP A 19 -4.56 4.09 -59.51
C ASP A 19 -5.71 4.01 -58.49
N GLN A 20 -6.46 2.90 -58.49
CA GLN A 20 -7.53 2.69 -57.52
C GLN A 20 -7.02 2.67 -56.08
N ASN A 21 -5.89 2.00 -55.82
CA ASN A 21 -5.29 1.97 -54.49
C ASN A 21 -4.83 3.37 -54.03
N PHE A 22 -4.31 4.20 -54.93
CA PHE A 22 -3.93 5.58 -54.63
C PHE A 22 -5.15 6.44 -54.30
N GLU A 23 -6.23 6.35 -55.07
CA GLU A 23 -7.46 7.06 -54.76
C GLU A 23 -8.07 6.64 -53.42
N GLU A 24 -8.08 5.35 -53.11
CA GLU A 24 -8.58 4.84 -51.83
C GLU A 24 -7.73 5.30 -50.65
N LEU A 25 -6.41 5.42 -50.85
CA LEU A 25 -5.49 5.94 -49.84
C LEU A 25 -5.70 7.43 -49.62
N ASP A 26 -5.77 8.24 -50.69
CA ASP A 26 -6.03 9.67 -50.61
C ASP A 26 -7.37 9.97 -49.92
N LYS A 27 -8.44 9.24 -50.27
CA LYS A 27 -9.75 9.35 -49.60
C LYS A 27 -9.66 9.08 -48.10
N LYS A 28 -8.88 8.08 -47.68
CA LYS A 28 -8.70 7.76 -46.25
C LYS A 28 -7.82 8.77 -45.53
N VAL A 29 -6.76 9.27 -46.17
CA VAL A 29 -5.91 10.32 -45.61
C VAL A 29 -6.74 11.57 -45.38
N LYS A 30 -7.51 12.03 -46.38
CA LYS A 30 -8.44 13.15 -46.23
C LYS A 30 -9.46 12.89 -45.13
N HIS A 31 -10.03 11.69 -45.06
CA HIS A 31 -10.95 11.33 -43.98
C HIS A 31 -10.28 11.41 -42.59
N LEU A 32 -9.03 10.98 -42.44
CA LEU A 32 -8.29 11.09 -41.17
C LEU A 32 -7.92 12.54 -40.84
N GLU A 33 -7.61 13.36 -41.84
CA GLU A 33 -7.32 14.80 -41.67
C GLU A 33 -8.57 15.59 -41.30
N GLU A 34 -9.72 15.25 -41.89
CA GLU A 34 -11.02 15.86 -41.59
C GLU A 34 -11.60 15.37 -40.25
N THR A 35 -11.29 14.13 -39.87
CA THR A 35 -11.69 13.57 -38.58
C THR A 35 -10.76 14.12 -37.50
N SER A 36 -11.08 15.31 -37.00
CA SER A 36 -10.51 15.82 -35.74
C SER A 36 -10.89 14.86 -34.62
N LEU A 37 -10.00 13.91 -34.31
CA LEU A 37 -10.13 13.08 -33.12
C LEU A 37 -9.85 14.00 -31.93
N PRO A 38 -10.87 14.32 -31.10
CA PRO A 38 -10.62 15.15 -29.95
C PRO A 38 -9.65 14.38 -29.05
N GLY A 39 -8.50 14.99 -28.74
CA GLY A 39 -7.48 14.34 -27.93
C GLY A 39 -8.09 13.85 -26.63
N GLU A 40 -8.08 12.53 -26.41
CA GLU A 40 -8.49 11.96 -25.13
C GLU A 40 -7.36 12.23 -24.13
N GLY A 41 -7.62 13.15 -23.21
CA GLY A 41 -6.69 13.49 -22.13
C GLY A 41 -7.04 12.75 -20.85
N LEU A 42 -6.12 12.79 -19.90
CA LEU A 42 -6.40 12.43 -18.52
C LEU A 42 -7.19 13.57 -17.87
N LYS A 43 -8.37 13.26 -17.32
CA LYS A 43 -9.21 14.22 -16.59
C LYS A 43 -8.85 14.23 -15.11
N GLU A 44 -8.85 13.06 -14.50
CA GLU A 44 -8.71 12.91 -13.05
C GLU A 44 -8.07 11.58 -12.69
N ILE A 45 -7.37 11.56 -11.56
CA ILE A 45 -6.88 10.36 -10.90
C ILE A 45 -7.60 10.26 -9.56
N ILE A 46 -8.47 9.27 -9.41
CA ILE A 46 -9.24 9.03 -8.20
C ILE A 46 -8.51 7.98 -7.38
N GLN A 47 -8.26 8.25 -6.11
CA GLN A 47 -7.71 7.25 -5.19
C GLN A 47 -8.82 6.62 -4.36
N GLU A 48 -9.05 5.32 -4.57
CA GLU A 48 -9.96 4.49 -3.77
C GLU A 48 -9.15 3.45 -2.98
N GLY A 49 -8.83 3.77 -1.72
CA GLY A 49 -8.01 2.89 -0.89
C GLY A 49 -6.58 2.75 -1.43
N ASP A 50 -6.22 1.53 -1.85
CA ASP A 50 -4.93 1.20 -2.48
C ASP A 50 -5.00 1.17 -4.01
N GLU A 51 -6.11 1.58 -4.64
CA GLU A 51 -6.23 1.69 -6.09
C GLU A 51 -6.26 3.15 -6.57
N LEU A 52 -5.56 3.41 -7.67
CA LEU A 52 -5.66 4.62 -8.47
C LEU A 52 -6.49 4.30 -9.71
N ILE A 53 -7.55 5.07 -9.92
CA ILE A 53 -8.44 4.97 -11.07
C ILE A 53 -8.18 6.19 -11.96
N PHE A 54 -7.85 5.94 -13.23
CA PHE A 54 -7.58 6.99 -14.20
C PHE A 54 -8.83 7.25 -15.04
N GLU A 55 -9.39 8.45 -14.96
CA GLU A 55 -10.52 8.86 -15.79
C GLU A 55 -10.09 9.74 -16.95
N SER A 56 -10.65 9.51 -18.13
CA SER A 56 -10.44 10.38 -19.29
C SER A 56 -11.35 11.60 -19.29
N THR A 57 -11.02 12.57 -20.13
CA THR A 57 -11.87 13.75 -20.41
C THR A 57 -13.25 13.39 -20.96
N PHE A 58 -13.42 12.18 -21.51
CA PHE A 58 -14.71 11.64 -21.96
C PHE A 58 -15.44 10.79 -20.91
N GLY A 59 -14.93 10.73 -19.67
CA GLY A 59 -15.51 9.93 -18.59
C GLY A 59 -15.32 8.43 -18.76
N ARG A 60 -14.32 7.99 -19.53
CA ARG A 60 -13.96 6.58 -19.65
C ARG A 60 -12.90 6.24 -18.62
N ASN A 61 -12.94 5.01 -18.11
CA ASN A 61 -11.88 4.48 -17.27
C ASN A 61 -10.70 4.06 -18.18
N LEU A 62 -9.57 4.76 -18.03
CA LEU A 62 -8.33 4.49 -18.78
C LEU A 62 -7.53 3.33 -18.18
N GLY A 63 -7.81 2.96 -16.92
CA GLY A 63 -7.16 1.87 -16.23
C GLY A 63 -7.20 2.01 -14.72
N ARG A 64 -6.65 0.99 -14.06
CA ARG A 64 -6.45 0.94 -12.62
C ARG A 64 -5.00 0.60 -12.31
N ALA A 65 -4.40 1.28 -11.35
CA ALA A 65 -3.10 0.94 -10.81
C ALA A 65 -3.21 0.72 -9.30
N ARG A 66 -2.65 -0.39 -8.81
CA ARG A 66 -2.61 -0.66 -7.38
C ARG A 66 -1.34 -0.07 -6.78
N LEU A 67 -1.50 0.73 -5.73
CA LEU A 67 -0.40 1.30 -4.98
C LEU A 67 0.34 0.19 -4.21
N PRO A 68 1.68 0.20 -4.21
CA PRO A 68 2.44 -0.73 -3.40
C PRO A 68 2.12 -0.48 -1.92
N MET A 69 1.61 -1.50 -1.25
CA MET A 69 1.35 -1.43 0.19
C MET A 69 2.68 -1.61 0.93
N PRO A 70 3.00 -0.73 1.90
CA PRO A 70 4.23 -0.89 2.67
C PRO A 70 4.19 -2.22 3.42
N LEU A 71 5.23 -3.04 3.20
CA LEU A 71 5.38 -4.30 3.91
C LEU A 71 5.99 -4.01 5.29
N PHE A 72 5.24 -4.32 6.35
CA PHE A 72 5.72 -4.16 7.71
C PHE A 72 6.37 -5.45 8.21
N HIS A 73 7.57 -5.34 8.77
CA HIS A 73 8.29 -6.46 9.35
C HIS A 73 8.25 -6.38 10.87
N HIS A 74 7.45 -7.22 11.51
CA HIS A 74 7.42 -7.29 12.96
C HIS A 74 8.74 -7.85 13.52
N LYS A 75 9.39 -7.11 14.44
CA LYS A 75 10.63 -7.51 15.12
C LYS A 75 10.51 -7.61 16.64
N GLY A 76 9.37 -7.20 17.22
CA GLY A 76 9.12 -7.23 18.66
C GLY A 76 9.83 -6.10 19.42
N VAL A 77 10.35 -6.43 20.61
CA VAL A 77 11.04 -5.45 21.47
C VAL A 77 12.33 -4.96 20.80
N TRP A 78 12.55 -3.64 20.80
CA TRP A 78 13.77 -3.05 20.26
C TRP A 78 15.02 -3.60 20.98
N LYS A 79 16.07 -3.90 20.20
CA LYS A 79 17.37 -4.37 20.68
C LYS A 79 18.49 -3.57 20.03
N ALA A 80 19.52 -3.27 20.80
CA ALA A 80 20.75 -2.70 20.28
C ALA A 80 21.49 -3.69 19.36
N GLN A 81 22.38 -3.18 18.51
CA GLN A 81 23.25 -3.97 17.61
C GLN A 81 22.47 -4.97 16.72
N THR A 82 21.24 -4.62 16.36
CA THR A 82 20.34 -5.46 15.57
C THR A 82 20.07 -4.80 14.22
N SER A 83 20.10 -5.58 13.14
CA SER A 83 19.79 -5.07 11.80
C SER A 83 18.28 -4.91 11.64
N TYR A 84 17.87 -3.69 11.30
CA TYR A 84 16.51 -3.32 10.97
C TYR A 84 16.44 -2.84 9.53
N VAL A 85 15.45 -3.35 8.80
CA VAL A 85 15.16 -2.94 7.42
C VAL A 85 14.01 -1.94 7.40
N TYR A 86 13.89 -1.19 6.31
CA TYR A 86 12.71 -0.36 6.05
C TYR A 86 11.40 -1.11 6.33
N GLY A 87 10.47 -0.47 7.04
CA GLY A 87 9.19 -1.08 7.46
C GLY A 87 9.29 -1.97 8.72
N SER A 88 10.45 -2.09 9.36
CA SER A 88 10.57 -2.86 10.61
C SER A 88 9.81 -2.18 11.74
N LEU A 89 8.94 -2.93 12.41
CA LEU A 89 8.16 -2.48 13.56
C LEU A 89 8.77 -3.01 14.86
N VAL A 90 9.00 -2.08 15.79
CA VAL A 90 9.55 -2.38 17.11
C VAL A 90 8.78 -1.68 18.22
N THR A 91 8.78 -2.28 19.39
CA THR A 91 8.24 -1.69 20.62
C THR A 91 9.37 -1.26 21.55
N TRP A 92 9.38 -0.01 21.98
CA TRP A 92 10.34 0.54 22.93
C TRP A 92 9.65 1.54 23.87
N GLN A 93 9.81 1.37 25.19
CA GLN A 93 9.22 2.27 26.20
C GLN A 93 7.71 2.57 25.98
N ASN A 94 6.89 1.53 25.78
CA ASN A 94 5.43 1.65 25.50
C ASN A 94 5.05 2.45 24.25
N LYS A 95 6.03 2.67 23.36
CA LYS A 95 5.84 3.29 22.05
C LYS A 95 6.13 2.28 20.95
N VAL A 96 5.39 2.39 19.85
CA VAL A 96 5.60 1.59 18.65
C VAL A 96 6.24 2.46 17.60
N TYR A 97 7.40 2.01 17.11
CA TYR A 97 8.20 2.71 16.13
C TYR A 97 8.27 1.91 14.83
N CYS A 98 8.30 2.62 13.72
CA CYS A 98 8.55 2.08 12.39
C CYS A 98 9.90 2.59 11.87
N CYS A 99 10.73 1.67 11.42
CA CYS A 99 11.99 1.98 10.78
C CYS A 99 11.74 2.50 9.36
N HIS A 100 12.19 3.72 9.06
CA HIS A 100 12.05 4.31 7.72
C HIS A 100 13.39 4.43 6.98
N THR A 101 14.50 4.03 7.62
CA THR A 101 15.84 3.96 7.01
C THR A 101 16.54 2.70 7.50
N SER A 102 16.89 1.78 6.60
CA SER A 102 17.59 0.53 6.96
C SER A 102 18.93 0.81 7.64
N HIS A 103 19.18 0.20 8.80
CA HIS A 103 20.40 0.40 9.60
C HIS A 103 20.66 -0.75 10.57
N VAL A 104 21.82 -0.74 11.21
CA VAL A 104 22.10 -1.52 12.41
C VAL A 104 21.89 -0.61 13.61
N SER A 105 21.07 -1.02 14.58
CA SER A 105 20.73 -0.20 15.74
C SER A 105 21.95 0.05 16.64
N GLU A 106 22.02 1.26 17.17
CA GLU A 106 23.00 1.65 18.19
C GLU A 106 22.53 1.21 19.58
N GLU A 107 23.25 1.60 20.64
CA GLU A 107 22.83 1.35 22.03
C GLU A 107 21.58 2.14 22.45
N ILE A 108 21.30 3.24 21.75
CA ILE A 108 20.16 4.13 22.00
C ILE A 108 19.32 4.22 20.73
N LEU A 109 18.00 4.30 20.89
CA LEU A 109 17.08 4.51 19.78
C LEU A 109 17.23 5.95 19.25
N SER A 110 17.72 6.09 18.01
CA SER A 110 17.89 7.38 17.34
C SER A 110 16.61 7.83 16.64
N GLU A 111 15.98 8.92 17.07
CA GLU A 111 14.71 9.40 16.50
C GLU A 111 14.77 9.69 14.98
N HIS A 112 15.95 9.91 14.42
CA HIS A 112 16.11 10.16 12.98
C HIS A 112 15.90 8.93 12.10
N MET A 113 15.97 7.71 12.66
CA MET A 113 15.84 6.46 11.91
C MET A 113 14.47 5.79 12.11
N TRP A 114 13.67 6.35 13.02
CA TRP A 114 12.44 5.76 13.54
C TRP A 114 11.30 6.78 13.54
N SER A 115 10.14 6.37 13.02
CA SER A 115 8.91 7.15 13.10
C SER A 115 8.01 6.57 14.18
N LEU A 116 7.53 7.42 15.09
CA LEU A 116 6.55 7.01 16.11
C LEU A 116 5.20 6.77 15.44
N LEU A 117 4.66 5.55 15.55
CA LEU A 117 3.33 5.21 15.03
C LEU A 117 2.25 5.29 16.11
N LEU A 118 2.57 4.79 17.30
CA LEU A 118 1.62 4.76 18.40
C LEU A 118 2.32 5.03 19.72
N GLN A 119 1.75 5.93 20.49
CA GLN A 119 2.09 6.13 21.89
C GLN A 119 0.89 5.75 22.73
N VAL A 120 1.09 4.80 23.63
CA VAL A 120 0.08 4.48 24.64
C VAL A 120 0.23 5.52 25.75
N PRO A 121 -0.85 6.23 26.14
CA PRO A 121 -0.77 7.11 27.29
C PRO A 121 -0.40 6.27 28.51
N GLU A 122 0.69 6.63 29.19
CA GLU A 122 0.97 6.09 30.51
C GLU A 122 -0.23 6.43 31.38
N THR A 123 -1.04 5.44 31.72
CA THR A 123 -2.12 5.64 32.67
C THR A 123 -1.44 5.99 33.98
N GLU A 124 -1.60 7.24 34.44
CA GLU A 124 -1.11 7.68 35.73
C GLU A 124 -1.53 6.63 36.77
N LYS A 125 -0.54 5.89 37.28
CA LYS A 125 -0.70 5.13 38.52
C LYS A 125 -0.88 6.17 39.64
N GLN A 126 -2.10 6.69 39.82
CA GLN A 126 -2.47 7.31 41.08
C GLN A 126 -2.92 6.24 42.07
N VAL A 127 -1.96 5.88 42.93
CA VAL A 127 -2.10 5.74 44.38
C VAL A 127 -3.25 4.87 44.89
N ILE A 128 -2.98 3.58 45.12
CA ILE A 128 -3.31 2.97 46.42
C ILE A 128 -2.05 2.26 46.91
N ALA A 129 -1.47 2.80 47.97
CA ALA A 129 -0.36 2.22 48.68
C ALA A 129 -0.77 0.89 49.32
N THR A 130 0.08 -0.14 49.20
CA THR A 130 0.35 -1.01 50.33
C THR A 130 1.72 -1.65 50.18
N SER A 131 2.50 -1.46 51.22
CA SER A 131 3.80 -2.06 51.49
C SER A 131 3.86 -3.55 51.15
N SER A 132 4.71 -3.92 50.21
CA SER A 132 5.61 -5.08 50.31
C SER A 132 6.56 -5.06 49.12
N ALA A 133 7.82 -5.33 49.41
CA ALA A 133 8.87 -5.51 48.43
C ALA A 133 8.53 -6.68 47.50
N GLU A 134 9.09 -6.66 46.29
CA GLU A 134 9.01 -7.70 45.25
C GLU A 134 7.80 -7.63 44.30
N ALA A 135 7.87 -6.71 43.33
CA ALA A 135 7.66 -7.02 41.91
C ALA A 135 7.85 -5.72 41.13
N ALA A 136 8.94 -5.61 40.37
CA ALA A 136 9.06 -4.63 39.30
C ALA A 136 8.00 -4.96 38.23
N GLN A 137 6.77 -4.49 38.44
CA GLN A 137 5.69 -4.59 37.46
C GLN A 137 6.04 -3.68 36.29
N THR A 138 6.74 -4.27 35.34
CA THR A 138 6.89 -3.82 33.97
C THR A 138 5.52 -3.40 33.46
N LEU A 139 5.37 -2.13 33.09
CA LEU A 139 4.15 -1.64 32.44
C LEU A 139 3.80 -2.59 31.28
N PRO A 140 2.52 -2.90 31.04
CA PRO A 140 2.16 -3.81 29.97
C PRO A 140 2.53 -3.15 28.64
N LEU A 141 3.68 -3.58 28.08
CA LEU A 141 4.05 -3.30 26.71
C LEU A 141 2.86 -3.73 25.85
N LEU A 142 2.36 -2.84 25.00
CA LEU A 142 1.25 -3.19 24.11
C LEU A 142 1.78 -4.26 23.15
N PRO A 143 1.31 -5.51 23.26
CA PRO A 143 1.95 -6.61 22.58
C PRO A 143 1.61 -6.53 21.09
N LEU A 144 2.64 -6.63 20.26
CA LEU A 144 2.55 -6.66 18.82
C LEU A 144 2.62 -8.12 18.37
N TYR A 145 1.62 -8.57 17.63
CA TYR A 145 1.49 -9.94 17.14
C TYR A 145 1.37 -9.94 15.62
N ASP A 146 1.93 -10.96 14.98
CA ASP A 146 1.53 -11.30 13.63
C ASP A 146 0.18 -12.04 13.68
N LYS A 147 -0.65 -11.85 12.65
CA LYS A 147 -1.98 -12.47 12.56
C LYS A 147 -1.99 -13.99 12.80
N GLU A 148 -0.91 -14.67 12.44
CA GLU A 148 -0.76 -16.13 12.60
C GLU A 148 -0.50 -16.56 14.05
N VAL A 149 0.00 -15.65 14.90
CA VAL A 149 0.45 -15.96 16.28
C VAL A 149 -0.38 -15.18 17.31
N LEU A 150 -1.61 -14.78 16.94
CA LEU A 150 -2.48 -14.01 17.82
C LEU A 150 -3.04 -14.90 18.96
N PRO A 151 -2.81 -14.55 20.24
CA PRO A 151 -3.30 -15.34 21.37
C PRO A 151 -4.81 -15.21 21.56
N GLU A 152 -5.40 -16.04 22.43
CA GLU A 152 -6.82 -15.94 22.77
C GLU A 152 -7.16 -14.55 23.35
N PRO A 153 -8.28 -13.95 22.91
CA PRO A 153 -8.71 -12.64 23.37
C PRO A 153 -9.11 -12.71 24.85
N ALA A 154 -8.64 -11.75 25.63
CA ALA A 154 -9.12 -11.53 26.97
C ALA A 154 -9.78 -10.15 27.05
N MET A 155 -10.89 -10.08 27.77
CA MET A 155 -11.72 -8.87 27.84
C MET A 155 -10.88 -7.65 28.26
N GLY A 156 -10.91 -6.61 27.43
CA GLY A 156 -10.24 -5.34 27.70
C GLY A 156 -8.74 -5.32 27.41
N LYS A 157 -8.14 -6.41 26.91
CA LYS A 157 -6.75 -6.37 26.44
C LYS A 157 -6.67 -5.65 25.10
N LEU A 158 -5.70 -4.75 24.97
CA LEU A 158 -5.30 -4.13 23.70
C LEU A 158 -4.09 -4.87 23.14
N CYS A 159 -4.08 -5.12 21.84
CA CYS A 159 -2.90 -5.58 21.13
C CYS A 159 -2.81 -4.93 19.75
N LEU A 160 -1.61 -4.96 19.18
CA LEU A 160 -1.40 -4.59 17.78
C LEU A 160 -1.25 -5.85 16.96
N MET A 161 -1.87 -5.87 15.79
CA MET A 161 -1.75 -6.97 14.84
C MET A 161 -1.22 -6.45 13.51
N THR A 162 -0.19 -7.11 13.00
CA THR A 162 0.31 -6.93 11.64
C THR A 162 -0.24 -8.03 10.73
N ASP A 163 -0.71 -7.63 9.54
CA ASP A 163 -1.10 -8.53 8.46
C ASP A 163 -0.56 -7.99 7.12
N SER A 164 -0.67 -8.75 6.04
CA SER A 164 -0.35 -8.31 4.68
C SER A 164 -1.18 -7.10 4.22
N THR A 165 -2.22 -6.76 4.96
CA THR A 165 -3.16 -5.68 4.67
C THR A 165 -2.90 -4.40 5.47
N GLY A 166 -1.98 -4.43 6.45
CA GLY A 166 -1.61 -3.26 7.26
C GLY A 166 -1.44 -3.54 8.76
N LEU A 167 -1.44 -2.46 9.54
CA LEU A 167 -1.32 -2.48 11.00
C LEU A 167 -2.67 -2.16 11.65
N PHE A 168 -3.12 -3.02 12.56
CA PHE A 168 -4.41 -2.94 13.21
C PHE A 168 -4.27 -2.84 14.72
N VAL A 169 -5.07 -1.98 15.34
CA VAL A 169 -5.31 -1.99 16.79
C VAL A 169 -6.48 -2.91 17.06
N LEU A 170 -6.27 -3.95 17.87
CA LEU A 170 -7.30 -4.89 18.28
C LEU A 170 -7.63 -4.73 19.77
N ILE A 171 -8.90 -4.89 20.11
CA ILE A 171 -9.41 -4.97 21.48
C ILE A 171 -10.00 -6.35 21.70
N GLY A 172 -9.57 -7.03 22.76
CA GLY A 172 -10.08 -8.33 23.16
C GLY A 172 -11.49 -8.19 23.75
N GLY A 173 -12.46 -8.84 23.09
CA GLY A 173 -13.77 -9.14 23.68
C GLY A 173 -13.73 -10.40 24.53
N CYS A 174 -14.89 -10.89 24.96
CA CYS A 174 -15.00 -12.12 25.75
C CYS A 174 -14.60 -13.38 24.94
N ASP A 175 -14.77 -13.35 23.62
CA ASP A 175 -14.64 -14.54 22.76
C ASP A 175 -13.99 -14.26 21.39
N LYS A 176 -13.72 -12.99 21.04
CA LYS A 176 -13.02 -12.62 19.79
C LYS A 176 -12.26 -11.30 19.92
N TRP A 177 -11.26 -11.12 19.06
CA TRP A 177 -10.62 -9.82 18.85
C TRP A 177 -11.49 -8.94 17.95
N HIS A 178 -11.63 -7.67 18.33
CA HIS A 178 -12.33 -6.66 17.56
C HIS A 178 -11.34 -5.64 17.03
N THR A 179 -11.40 -5.34 15.73
CA THR A 179 -10.60 -4.27 15.14
C THR A 179 -11.15 -2.92 15.57
N PHE A 180 -10.33 -2.15 16.29
CA PHE A 180 -10.68 -0.81 16.74
C PHE A 180 -10.33 0.24 15.69
N GLN A 181 -9.10 0.18 15.16
CA GLN A 181 -8.61 1.14 14.18
C GLN A 181 -7.56 0.51 13.27
N LYS A 182 -7.61 0.83 11.98
CA LYS A 182 -6.54 0.58 11.02
C LYS A 182 -5.61 1.80 11.01
N LEU A 183 -4.32 1.60 11.30
CA LEU A 183 -3.34 2.71 11.42
C LEU A 183 -2.60 2.99 10.10
N ALA A 184 -2.51 1.99 9.22
CA ALA A 184 -1.93 2.07 7.88
C ALA A 184 -2.55 0.98 7.01
#